data_AF-A0A651DZ91-F1
#
_entry.id   AF-A0A651DZ91-F1
#
_cell.length_a   1.000
_cell.length_b   1.000
_cell.length_c   1.000
_cell.angle_alpha   90.00
_cell.angle_beta   90.00
_cell.angle_gamma   90.00
#
_symmetry.space_group_name_H-M   'P 1'
#
loop_
_entity.id
_entity.type
_entity.pdbx_description
1 polymer ?
#
loop_
_entity_poly.entity_id
_entity_poly.type
_entity_poly.pdbx_seq_one_letter_code
_entity_poly.pdbx_strand_id
1 'polypeptide(L)'
;MTAILIVLFGMTALVLSAQQTDGRTEYAWGSYYNPGNLILGASARLDTGNGYFGLATSPSAELIYAKPTGPIDLGAQLVSRVGFALTGPDAPGVGLGVGLLATGRLGFRGFDLVPFEELQRLDLYAGLGVAFDLARYPAEQTGGLPLSFVGRAGVAYYLNNRMSVFFGTTQWNQTTGAEIGLRYRMGSTPVVTGGLAELATATQASIYLGSYFFAVPIPFVDTWYHDYSTYEVGQGTVWEFTTTDYEDVVRVERAVVARDASGAEWRSYRWVVPSEDQTDLTGDELYFELRVNADGSWDRMRFVDLFSGRPAEYIFEPGARDAEVMTLLEQEALQGTDPEEQGFRVESRGRVRHTVDAGTYDAERFAIVDVSDSPEDFEIEFYLADDAPGRLIRTIMTGTEDGEPYRFEGQLVRITTGNGRRF
;
A
#
# COMPACT_ATOMS: atom_id res chain seq x y z
N MET A 1 7.08 5.45 14.43
CA MET A 1 7.75 4.86 13.24
C MET A 1 6.76 4.13 12.33
N THR A 2 5.81 3.39 12.92
CA THR A 2 4.74 2.59 12.31
C THR A 2 4.02 3.25 11.12
N ALA A 3 3.58 4.51 11.24
CA ALA A 3 2.88 5.22 10.14
C ALA A 3 3.72 5.36 8.85
N ILE A 4 5.05 5.48 8.96
CA ILE A 4 5.94 5.57 7.80
C ILE A 4 6.08 4.21 7.11
N LEU A 5 6.13 3.13 7.90
CA LEU A 5 6.12 1.75 7.39
C LEU A 5 4.80 1.41 6.71
N ILE A 6 3.64 1.80 7.27
CA ILE A 6 2.32 1.62 6.67
C ILE A 6 2.22 2.34 5.32
N VAL A 7 2.69 3.60 5.22
CA VAL A 7 2.70 4.34 3.95
C VAL A 7 3.66 3.71 2.93
N LEU A 8 4.83 3.21 3.35
CA LEU A 8 5.76 2.49 2.46
C LEU A 8 5.21 1.14 1.99
N PHE A 9 4.56 0.36 2.86
CA PHE A 9 3.89 -0.89 2.49
C PHE A 9 2.72 -0.63 1.54
N GLY A 10 1.87 0.36 1.85
CA GLY A 10 0.78 0.78 0.98
C GLY A 10 1.28 1.21 -0.41
N MET A 11 2.32 2.04 -0.49
CA MET A 11 2.93 2.40 -1.77
C MET A 11 3.57 1.20 -2.49
N THR A 12 4.14 0.24 -1.76
CA THR A 12 4.73 -0.98 -2.36
C THR A 12 3.64 -1.90 -2.90
N ALA A 13 2.51 -2.06 -2.22
CA ALA A 13 1.33 -2.79 -2.70
C ALA A 13 0.71 -2.12 -3.94
N LEU A 14 0.57 -0.78 -3.93
CA LEU A 14 0.18 0.05 -5.09
C LEU A 14 1.11 -0.13 -6.30
N VAL A 15 2.41 -0.34 -6.07
CA VAL A 15 3.40 -0.59 -7.12
C VAL A 15 3.32 -2.03 -7.66
N LEU A 16 2.96 -3.00 -6.81
CA LEU A 16 2.88 -4.42 -7.15
C LEU A 16 1.53 -4.87 -7.72
N SER A 17 0.47 -4.04 -7.64
CA SER A 17 -0.89 -4.37 -8.12
C SER A 17 -1.06 -4.42 -9.65
N ALA A 18 0.02 -4.60 -10.41
CA ALA A 18 -0.01 -4.74 -11.86
C ALA A 18 -0.38 -6.19 -12.25
N GLN A 19 -1.67 -6.49 -12.32
CA GLN A 19 -2.14 -7.80 -12.80
C GLN A 19 -1.94 -7.91 -14.32
N GLN A 20 -1.48 -9.09 -14.76
CA GLN A 20 -1.21 -9.40 -16.17
C GLN A 20 -2.24 -10.41 -16.70
N THR A 21 -3.42 -9.91 -17.04
CA THR A 21 -4.55 -10.68 -17.59
C THR A 21 -4.54 -10.67 -19.12
N ASP A 22 -4.60 -11.85 -19.75
CA ASP A 22 -4.70 -12.04 -21.22
C ASP A 22 -3.68 -11.23 -22.07
N GLY A 23 -2.46 -11.06 -21.56
CA GLY A 23 -1.40 -10.30 -22.24
C GLY A 23 -1.64 -8.79 -22.29
N ARG A 24 -2.61 -8.28 -21.52
CA ARG A 24 -2.83 -6.86 -21.24
C ARG A 24 -2.48 -6.61 -19.78
N THR A 25 -1.75 -5.53 -19.52
CA THR A 25 -1.58 -5.06 -18.14
C THR A 25 -2.70 -4.08 -17.85
N GLU A 26 -3.55 -4.42 -16.89
CA GLU A 26 -4.60 -3.55 -16.39
C GLU A 26 -4.09 -2.85 -15.12
N TYR A 27 -4.48 -1.58 -14.95
CA TYR A 27 -4.04 -0.76 -13.83
C TYR A 27 -5.23 0.00 -13.25
N ALA A 28 -5.43 -0.05 -11.93
CA ALA A 28 -6.43 0.81 -11.26
C ALA A 28 -6.04 2.30 -11.35
N TRP A 29 -4.75 2.60 -11.13
CA TRP A 29 -4.15 3.93 -11.40
C TRP A 29 -3.01 3.80 -12.41
N GLY A 30 -3.07 4.61 -13.47
CA GLY A 30 -2.12 4.54 -14.56
C GLY A 30 -1.92 5.84 -15.34
N SER A 31 -1.27 5.73 -16.49
CA SER A 31 -1.01 6.85 -17.39
C SER A 31 -1.73 6.70 -18.74
N TYR A 32 -1.42 7.60 -19.68
CA TYR A 32 -1.88 7.53 -21.06
C TYR A 32 -0.93 6.78 -21.98
N TYR A 33 0.20 6.27 -21.47
CA TYR A 33 1.30 5.73 -22.26
C TYR A 33 1.51 4.24 -22.04
N ASN A 34 2.02 3.58 -23.08
CA ASN A 34 2.63 2.26 -23.03
C ASN A 34 4.06 2.34 -23.58
N PRO A 35 4.96 1.42 -23.21
CA PRO A 35 6.22 1.23 -23.91
C PRO A 35 6.02 1.13 -25.44
N GLY A 36 6.90 1.77 -26.21
CA GLY A 36 6.79 1.91 -27.66
C GLY A 36 5.86 3.04 -28.15
N ASN A 37 5.23 3.81 -27.26
CA ASN A 37 4.50 5.02 -27.67
C ASN A 37 5.45 6.11 -28.18
N LEU A 38 5.12 6.69 -29.35
CA LEU A 38 5.80 7.85 -29.92
C LEU A 38 4.91 9.08 -29.76
N ILE A 39 5.45 10.16 -29.19
CA ILE A 39 4.73 11.38 -28.87
C ILE A 39 5.34 12.51 -29.68
N LEU A 40 4.58 13.05 -30.63
CA LEU A 40 4.97 14.20 -31.44
C LEU A 40 4.41 15.46 -30.78
N GLY A 41 5.25 16.46 -30.53
CA GLY A 41 4.84 17.69 -29.86
C GLY A 41 5.41 18.94 -30.52
N ALA A 42 4.76 20.07 -30.27
CA ALA A 42 5.27 21.40 -30.60
C ALA A 42 4.79 22.41 -29.57
N SER A 43 5.69 23.25 -29.07
CA SER A 43 5.36 24.40 -28.22
C SER A 43 5.78 25.73 -28.83
N ALA A 44 5.07 26.78 -28.43
CA ALA A 44 5.56 28.15 -28.42
C ALA A 44 6.08 28.48 -27.01
N ARG A 45 7.18 29.23 -26.94
CA ARG A 45 7.93 29.50 -25.71
C ARG A 45 8.28 30.99 -25.63
N LEU A 46 8.23 31.55 -24.43
CA LEU A 46 8.83 32.85 -24.09
C LEU A 46 10.21 32.61 -23.47
N ASP A 47 11.25 33.18 -24.05
CA ASP A 47 12.64 33.01 -23.59
C ASP A 47 13.10 34.22 -22.78
N THR A 48 13.75 33.97 -21.64
CA THR A 48 14.43 34.98 -20.82
C THR A 48 15.80 34.48 -20.35
N GLY A 49 16.77 35.38 -20.20
CA GLY A 49 18.10 35.07 -19.64
C GLY A 49 19.13 36.10 -20.08
N ASN A 50 20.17 36.39 -19.27
CA ASN A 50 21.25 37.33 -19.62
C ASN A 50 20.80 38.72 -20.17
N GLY A 51 19.68 39.26 -19.69
CA GLY A 51 19.13 40.54 -20.19
C GLY A 51 18.46 40.44 -21.58
N TYR A 52 18.32 39.24 -22.12
CA TYR A 52 17.64 38.92 -23.36
C TYR A 52 16.17 38.50 -23.13
N PHE A 53 15.26 38.95 -24.01
CA PHE A 53 13.87 38.46 -24.13
C PHE A 53 13.50 38.15 -25.58
N GLY A 54 12.79 37.05 -25.80
CA GLY A 54 12.24 36.74 -27.13
C GLY A 54 11.32 35.52 -27.17
N LEU A 55 11.09 35.02 -28.37
CA LEU A 55 10.12 33.95 -28.65
C LEU A 55 10.83 32.74 -29.23
N ALA A 56 10.40 31.53 -28.90
CA ALA A 56 10.89 30.32 -29.54
C ALA A 56 9.76 29.35 -29.89
N THR A 57 10.00 28.49 -30.89
CA THR A 57 9.21 27.30 -31.14
C THR A 57 10.07 26.05 -30.95
N SER A 58 9.48 25.03 -30.35
CA SER A 58 10.19 23.80 -30.00
C SER A 58 9.39 22.56 -30.41
N PRO A 59 9.54 22.07 -31.66
CA PRO A 59 9.04 20.77 -32.04
C PRO A 59 9.86 19.67 -31.36
N SER A 60 9.21 18.54 -31.05
CA SER A 60 9.80 17.43 -30.31
C SER A 60 9.19 16.09 -30.67
N ALA A 61 9.96 15.02 -30.53
CA ALA A 61 9.54 13.63 -30.64
C ALA A 61 10.05 12.86 -29.43
N GLU A 62 9.17 12.17 -28.71
CA GLU A 62 9.49 11.41 -27.49
C GLU A 62 9.04 9.96 -27.62
N LEU A 63 9.95 9.02 -27.34
CA LEU A 63 9.68 7.59 -27.29
C LEU A 63 9.62 7.15 -25.83
N ILE A 64 8.49 6.60 -25.41
CA ILE A 64 8.36 5.92 -24.10
C ILE A 64 8.97 4.53 -24.23
N TYR A 65 10.01 4.23 -23.46
CA TYR A 65 10.74 2.95 -23.54
C TYR A 65 10.49 2.03 -22.35
N ALA A 66 10.11 2.56 -21.19
CA ALA A 66 9.81 1.76 -20.00
C ALA A 66 8.64 2.33 -19.20
N LYS A 67 7.92 1.44 -18.53
CA LYS A 67 6.85 1.72 -17.57
C LYS A 67 7.15 0.90 -16.30
N PRO A 68 7.88 1.42 -15.31
CA PRO A 68 8.21 0.67 -14.09
C PRO A 68 6.99 0.42 -13.20
N THR A 69 5.97 1.28 -13.25
CA THR A 69 4.72 1.17 -12.49
C THR A 69 3.56 1.68 -13.35
N GLY A 70 2.31 1.38 -13.00
CA GLY A 70 1.13 1.86 -13.75
C GLY A 70 1.18 3.35 -14.13
N PRO A 71 1.35 4.28 -13.17
CA PRO A 71 1.33 5.71 -13.43
C PRO A 71 2.67 6.32 -13.88
N ILE A 72 3.80 5.64 -13.69
CA ILE A 72 5.14 6.19 -14.02
C ILE A 72 5.61 5.70 -15.39
N ASP A 73 6.05 6.62 -16.25
CA ASP A 73 6.67 6.32 -17.54
C ASP A 73 8.06 6.94 -17.67
N LEU A 74 8.95 6.23 -18.37
CA LEU A 74 10.30 6.69 -18.71
C LEU A 74 10.48 6.68 -20.22
N GLY A 75 11.06 7.77 -20.75
CA GLY A 75 11.19 8.00 -22.17
C GLY A 75 12.47 8.74 -22.56
N ALA A 76 12.67 8.86 -23.87
CA ALA A 76 13.74 9.65 -24.46
C ALA A 76 13.13 10.64 -25.46
N GLN A 77 13.43 11.93 -25.30
CA GLN A 77 12.88 13.01 -26.11
C GLN A 77 13.96 13.72 -26.92
N LEU A 78 13.80 13.70 -28.24
CA LEU A 78 14.46 14.61 -29.15
C LEU A 78 13.63 15.90 -29.21
N VAL A 79 14.28 17.05 -29.01
CA VAL A 79 13.67 18.38 -29.10
C VAL A 79 14.55 19.27 -29.97
N SER A 80 13.97 20.20 -30.73
CA SER A 80 14.71 21.32 -31.28
C SER A 80 14.20 22.65 -30.73
N ARG A 81 15.00 23.70 -30.91
CA ARG A 81 14.65 25.08 -30.57
C ARG A 81 14.92 25.95 -31.78
N VAL A 82 13.92 26.74 -32.17
CA VAL A 82 14.04 27.84 -33.14
C VAL A 82 13.61 29.11 -32.41
N GLY A 83 14.58 29.88 -31.94
CA GLY A 83 14.38 31.10 -31.15
C GLY A 83 14.66 32.37 -31.95
N PHE A 84 13.87 33.41 -31.71
CA PHE A 84 13.99 34.74 -32.28
C PHE A 84 14.14 35.77 -31.17
N ALA A 85 15.24 36.51 -31.21
CA ALA A 85 15.56 37.48 -30.19
C ALA A 85 14.91 38.85 -30.47
N LEU A 86 14.14 39.35 -29.50
CA LEU A 86 13.39 40.61 -29.63
C LEU A 86 14.08 41.79 -28.95
N THR A 87 14.69 41.58 -27.77
CA THR A 87 15.47 42.61 -27.06
C THR A 87 16.72 42.01 -26.41
N GLY A 88 17.78 42.80 -26.29
CA GLY A 88 19.06 42.38 -25.72
C GLY A 88 20.25 42.98 -26.50
N PRO A 89 21.50 42.72 -26.06
CA PRO A 89 22.70 43.39 -26.60
C PRO A 89 22.90 43.26 -28.11
N ASP A 90 22.55 42.12 -28.70
CA ASP A 90 22.81 41.81 -30.12
C ASP A 90 21.53 41.85 -31.00
N ALA A 91 20.39 42.37 -30.50
CA ALA A 91 19.08 42.09 -31.09
C ALA A 91 18.81 42.88 -32.39
N PRO A 92 18.12 42.29 -33.40
CA PRO A 92 17.49 40.97 -33.40
C PRO A 92 18.45 39.84 -33.82
N GLY A 93 18.18 38.63 -33.34
CA GLY A 93 18.99 37.45 -33.65
C GLY A 93 18.19 36.15 -33.72
N VAL A 94 18.83 35.08 -34.22
CA VAL A 94 18.21 33.75 -34.38
C VAL A 94 19.04 32.71 -33.66
N GLY A 95 18.40 31.94 -32.78
CA GLY A 95 18.99 30.80 -32.11
C GLY A 95 18.44 29.49 -32.67
N LEU A 96 19.32 28.55 -33.02
CA LEU A 96 18.93 27.22 -33.49
C LEU A 96 19.63 26.17 -32.64
N GLY A 97 18.93 25.11 -32.24
CA GLY A 97 19.54 24.01 -31.52
C GLY A 97 18.72 22.72 -31.53
N VAL A 98 19.36 21.63 -31.17
CA VAL A 98 18.77 20.28 -31.06
C VAL A 98 19.25 19.63 -29.77
N GLY A 99 18.38 18.96 -29.03
CA GLY A 99 18.71 18.34 -27.75
C GLY A 99 18.04 17.00 -27.54
N LEU A 100 18.69 16.17 -26.71
CA LEU A 100 18.25 14.84 -26.32
C LEU A 100 18.10 14.84 -24.80
N LEU A 101 16.89 14.51 -24.32
CA LEU A 101 16.52 14.44 -22.92
C LEU A 101 16.13 13.01 -22.56
N ALA A 102 16.51 12.56 -21.37
CA ALA A 102 15.75 11.52 -20.68
C ALA A 102 14.50 12.17 -20.08
N THR A 103 13.33 11.54 -20.22
CA THR A 103 12.05 12.03 -19.70
C THR A 103 11.47 11.06 -18.68
N GLY A 104 10.83 11.61 -17.65
CA GLY A 104 10.01 10.91 -16.69
C GLY A 104 8.62 11.54 -16.64
N ARG A 105 7.58 10.71 -16.47
CA ARG A 105 6.18 11.16 -16.43
C ARG A 105 5.43 10.49 -15.30
N LEU A 106 4.42 11.19 -14.78
CA LEU A 106 3.47 10.70 -13.79
C LEU A 106 2.05 11.00 -14.28
N GLY A 107 1.36 9.97 -14.75
CA GLY A 107 -0.03 10.04 -15.18
C GLY A 107 -1.00 9.85 -14.02
N PHE A 108 -2.14 10.53 -14.09
CA PHE A 108 -3.20 10.48 -13.08
C PHE A 108 -4.44 9.72 -13.57
N ARG A 109 -4.35 8.98 -14.67
CA ARG A 109 -5.52 8.31 -15.27
C ARG A 109 -6.02 7.20 -14.34
N GLY A 110 -7.34 7.13 -14.15
CA GLY A 110 -7.96 6.25 -13.15
C GLY A 110 -8.05 6.86 -11.75
N PHE A 111 -7.53 8.07 -11.53
CA PHE A 111 -7.67 8.80 -10.28
C PHE A 111 -9.12 9.34 -10.13
N ASP A 112 -10.02 8.52 -9.60
CA ASP A 112 -11.48 8.77 -9.51
C ASP A 112 -11.95 9.32 -8.15
N LEU A 113 -11.11 10.08 -7.47
CA LEU A 113 -11.52 10.80 -6.26
C LEU A 113 -12.44 11.97 -6.62
N VAL A 114 -13.68 11.95 -6.13
CA VAL A 114 -14.59 13.11 -6.16
C VAL A 114 -14.08 14.18 -5.20
N PRO A 115 -14.04 15.50 -5.55
CA PRO A 115 -14.49 16.15 -6.78
C PRO A 115 -13.31 16.53 -7.71
N PHE A 116 -12.41 15.58 -7.95
CA PHE A 116 -11.15 15.77 -8.66
C PHE A 116 -11.05 14.91 -9.93
N GLU A 117 -12.20 14.56 -10.54
CA GLU A 117 -12.28 13.70 -11.71
C GLU A 117 -11.50 14.25 -12.93
N GLU A 118 -11.29 15.57 -13.02
CA GLU A 118 -10.44 16.20 -14.03
C GLU A 118 -8.95 15.86 -13.89
N LEU A 119 -8.48 15.48 -12.68
CA LEU A 119 -7.10 15.05 -12.48
C LEU A 119 -6.77 13.83 -13.35
N GLN A 120 -7.76 13.00 -13.70
CA GLN A 120 -7.57 11.85 -14.59
C GLN A 120 -6.94 12.19 -15.94
N ARG A 121 -7.09 13.45 -16.38
CA ARG A 121 -6.56 13.95 -17.64
C ARG A 121 -5.18 14.59 -17.51
N LEU A 122 -4.62 14.66 -16.29
CA LEU A 122 -3.31 15.24 -16.04
C LEU A 122 -2.18 14.21 -16.18
N ASP A 123 -1.06 14.73 -16.68
CA ASP A 123 0.21 14.05 -16.85
C ASP A 123 1.32 15.05 -16.49
N LEU A 124 1.96 14.85 -15.34
CA LEU A 124 3.14 15.62 -14.96
C LEU A 124 4.34 15.07 -15.72
N TYR A 125 5.17 15.93 -16.30
CA TYR A 125 6.36 15.51 -17.02
C TYR A 125 7.60 16.31 -16.57
N ALA A 126 8.73 15.63 -16.55
CA ALA A 126 10.06 16.22 -16.39
C ALA A 126 11.01 15.61 -17.41
N GLY A 127 12.03 16.35 -17.81
CA GLY A 127 13.11 15.83 -18.64
C GLY A 127 14.37 16.65 -18.54
N LEU A 128 15.52 15.98 -18.58
CA LEU A 128 16.85 16.56 -18.43
C LEU A 128 17.79 15.93 -19.45
N GLY A 129 18.74 16.69 -19.96
CA GLY A 129 19.73 16.18 -20.90
C GLY A 129 20.62 17.25 -21.51
N VAL A 130 21.07 16.98 -22.74
CA VAL A 130 22.08 17.79 -23.43
C VAL A 130 21.57 18.29 -24.77
N ALA A 131 22.00 19.49 -25.13
CA ALA A 131 21.67 20.18 -26.36
C ALA A 131 22.94 20.61 -27.12
N PHE A 132 22.83 20.62 -28.45
CA PHE A 132 23.78 21.22 -29.37
C PHE A 132 23.15 22.47 -29.99
N ASP A 133 23.76 23.62 -29.77
CA ASP A 133 23.38 24.87 -30.41
C ASP A 133 24.02 24.96 -31.80
N LEU A 134 23.18 24.94 -32.84
CA LEU A 134 23.59 25.08 -34.25
C LEU A 134 23.80 26.55 -34.62
N ALA A 135 23.04 27.46 -34.00
CA ALA A 135 23.24 28.90 -34.07
C ALA A 135 23.08 29.49 -32.66
N ARG A 136 24.13 30.14 -32.17
CA ARG A 136 24.15 30.80 -30.85
C ARG A 136 23.95 32.29 -30.98
N TYR A 137 23.29 32.82 -29.97
CA TYR A 137 23.00 34.24 -29.82
C TYR A 137 22.90 34.53 -28.30
N PRO A 138 23.69 35.47 -27.73
CA PRO A 138 24.78 36.26 -28.33
C PRO A 138 25.85 35.44 -29.06
N ALA A 139 26.50 36.05 -30.04
CA ALA A 139 27.59 35.42 -30.80
C ALA A 139 28.93 35.41 -30.02
N GLU A 140 29.05 36.17 -28.93
CA GLU A 140 30.32 36.37 -28.20
C GLU A 140 30.79 35.14 -27.40
N GLN A 141 29.95 34.10 -27.22
CA GLN A 141 30.34 32.82 -26.60
C GLN A 141 30.76 31.74 -27.64
N THR A 142 31.32 32.16 -28.78
CA THR A 142 31.71 31.26 -29.90
C THR A 142 33.01 30.47 -29.69
N GLY A 143 33.74 30.70 -28.58
CA GLY A 143 35.02 30.02 -28.30
C GLY A 143 34.93 28.62 -27.68
N GLY A 144 33.73 28.13 -27.35
CA GLY A 144 33.52 26.84 -26.69
C GLY A 144 32.76 25.83 -27.55
N LEU A 145 32.78 24.55 -27.16
CA LEU A 145 31.95 23.52 -27.79
C LEU A 145 30.47 23.94 -27.80
N PRO A 146 29.70 23.66 -28.88
CA PRO A 146 28.29 24.01 -28.99
C PRO A 146 27.36 23.22 -28.05
N LEU A 147 27.90 22.53 -27.04
CA LEU A 147 27.14 21.77 -26.05
C LEU A 147 26.48 22.69 -25.01
N SER A 148 25.31 22.30 -24.50
CA SER A 148 24.56 22.99 -23.46
C SER A 148 23.68 22.03 -22.68
N PHE A 149 23.31 22.42 -21.46
CA PHE A 149 22.30 21.70 -20.69
C PHE A 149 20.89 22.08 -21.16
N VAL A 150 19.98 21.11 -21.19
CA VAL A 150 18.55 21.33 -21.48
C VAL A 150 17.69 20.63 -20.44
N GLY A 151 16.70 21.35 -19.93
CA GLY A 151 15.69 20.85 -19.00
C GLY A 151 14.30 21.29 -19.40
N ARG A 152 13.30 20.47 -19.10
CA ARG A 152 11.87 20.78 -19.25
C ARG A 152 11.10 20.19 -18.07
N ALA A 153 10.10 20.89 -17.56
CA ALA A 153 9.15 20.35 -16.59
C ALA A 153 7.78 20.99 -16.80
N GLY A 154 6.70 20.29 -16.48
CA GLY A 154 5.36 20.85 -16.60
C GLY A 154 4.23 19.85 -16.45
N VAL A 155 3.06 20.27 -16.92
CA VAL A 155 1.83 19.48 -16.91
C VAL A 155 1.23 19.42 -18.30
N ALA A 156 0.72 18.26 -18.68
CA ALA A 156 -0.11 18.06 -19.86
C ALA A 156 -1.54 17.70 -19.43
N TYR A 157 -2.52 18.33 -20.07
CA TYR A 157 -3.96 18.04 -19.92
C TYR A 157 -4.48 17.38 -21.20
N TYR A 158 -5.02 16.17 -21.04
CA TYR A 158 -5.55 15.36 -22.14
C TYR A 158 -6.95 15.80 -22.58
N LEU A 159 -7.03 16.23 -23.85
CA LEU A 159 -8.29 16.53 -24.53
C LEU A 159 -9.02 15.23 -24.94
N ASN A 160 -8.26 14.20 -25.28
CA ASN A 160 -8.71 12.84 -25.60
C ASN A 160 -7.54 11.86 -25.45
N ASN A 161 -7.74 10.55 -25.65
CA ASN A 161 -6.71 9.52 -25.45
C ASN A 161 -5.42 9.67 -26.30
N ARG A 162 -5.34 10.60 -27.27
CA ARG A 162 -4.15 10.85 -28.11
C ARG A 162 -3.64 12.28 -28.05
N MET A 163 -4.49 13.27 -27.79
CA MET A 163 -4.12 14.69 -27.82
C MET A 163 -4.13 15.32 -26.44
N SER A 164 -3.05 16.03 -26.11
CA SER A 164 -2.98 16.88 -24.93
C SER A 164 -2.48 18.29 -25.27
N VAL A 165 -2.96 19.26 -24.50
CA VAL A 165 -2.34 20.60 -24.37
C VAL A 165 -1.35 20.49 -23.22
N PHE A 166 -0.18 21.11 -23.31
CA PHE A 166 0.75 21.17 -22.18
C PHE A 166 1.21 22.59 -21.90
N PHE A 167 1.49 22.84 -20.63
CA PHE A 167 2.12 24.06 -20.12
C PHE A 167 3.31 23.65 -19.24
N GLY A 168 4.41 24.38 -19.35
CA GLY A 168 5.61 24.05 -18.59
C GLY A 168 6.66 25.14 -18.58
N THR A 169 7.75 24.84 -17.90
CA THR A 169 8.98 25.61 -17.90
C THR A 169 10.09 24.83 -18.60
N THR A 170 11.08 25.55 -19.11
CA THR A 170 12.21 24.94 -19.78
C THR A 170 13.46 25.80 -19.61
N GLN A 171 14.59 25.12 -19.45
CA GLN A 171 15.92 25.68 -19.46
C GLN A 171 16.64 25.18 -20.72
N TRP A 172 17.31 26.09 -21.42
CA TRP A 172 18.18 25.79 -22.56
C TRP A 172 19.42 26.67 -22.45
N ASN A 173 20.55 26.06 -22.10
CA ASN A 173 21.77 26.79 -21.70
C ASN A 173 21.45 27.81 -20.57
N GLN A 174 21.79 29.08 -20.78
CA GLN A 174 21.55 30.21 -19.87
C GLN A 174 20.18 30.88 -20.09
N THR A 175 19.33 30.34 -20.97
CA THR A 175 17.95 30.81 -21.16
C THR A 175 16.96 29.93 -20.40
N THR A 176 16.10 30.53 -19.60
CA THR A 176 14.89 29.89 -19.09
C THR A 176 13.68 30.35 -19.91
N GLY A 177 12.51 29.79 -19.64
CA GLY A 177 11.30 30.16 -20.35
C GLY A 177 10.08 29.39 -19.89
N ALA A 178 8.91 29.97 -20.17
CA ALA A 178 7.62 29.31 -20.07
C ALA A 178 7.17 28.89 -21.47
N GLU A 179 6.55 27.71 -21.58
CA GLU A 179 6.07 27.15 -22.84
C GLU A 179 4.63 26.65 -22.76
N ILE A 180 3.92 26.78 -23.88
CA ILE A 180 2.60 26.18 -24.11
C ILE A 180 2.60 25.46 -25.46
N GLY A 181 2.00 24.28 -25.53
CA GLY A 181 2.04 23.48 -26.74
C GLY A 181 1.01 22.38 -26.83
N LEU A 182 1.08 21.64 -27.94
CA LEU A 182 0.26 20.46 -28.23
C LEU A 182 1.14 19.22 -28.31
N ARG A 183 0.61 18.08 -27.89
CA ARG A 183 1.20 16.74 -28.08
C ARG A 183 0.17 15.80 -28.73
N TYR A 184 0.65 14.97 -29.65
CA TYR A 184 -0.09 13.89 -30.28
C TYR A 184 0.66 12.57 -30.04
N ARG A 185 0.00 11.64 -29.35
CA ARG A 185 0.52 10.32 -28.98
C ARG A 185 0.08 9.26 -30.00
N MET A 186 1.07 8.55 -30.54
CA MET A 186 0.92 7.39 -31.40
C MET A 186 1.14 6.10 -30.59
N GLY A 187 0.31 5.09 -30.83
CA GLY A 187 0.36 3.79 -30.13
C GLY A 187 -0.87 3.51 -29.26
N SER A 188 -0.91 2.32 -28.64
CA SER A 188 -1.97 1.91 -27.72
C SER A 188 -1.91 2.71 -26.41
N THR A 189 -3.07 3.02 -25.84
CA THR A 189 -3.24 3.49 -24.46
C THR A 189 -3.39 2.25 -23.56
N PRO A 190 -2.87 2.20 -22.32
CA PRO A 190 -3.18 1.11 -21.39
C PRO A 190 -4.69 1.04 -21.10
N VAL A 191 -5.16 -0.13 -20.67
CA VAL A 191 -6.47 -0.23 -20.02
C VAL A 191 -6.29 0.24 -18.58
N VAL A 192 -7.13 1.19 -18.19
CA VAL A 192 -7.19 1.72 -16.83
C VAL A 192 -8.65 1.63 -16.46
N THR A 193 -8.96 0.78 -15.49
CA THR A 193 -10.34 0.44 -15.08
C THR A 193 -10.99 1.56 -14.27
N GLY A 194 -10.19 2.42 -13.65
CA GLY A 194 -10.64 3.19 -12.49
C GLY A 194 -10.57 2.30 -11.24
N GLY A 195 -11.15 2.76 -10.15
CA GLY A 195 -11.12 2.07 -8.87
C GLY A 195 -9.91 2.45 -8.01
N LEU A 196 -9.56 3.73 -7.89
CA LEU A 196 -8.77 4.13 -6.71
C LEU A 196 -9.58 3.93 -5.43
N ALA A 197 -10.90 4.08 -5.48
CA ALA A 197 -11.78 3.70 -4.38
C ALA A 197 -11.65 2.20 -4.04
N GLU A 198 -11.67 1.33 -5.05
CA GLU A 198 -11.51 -0.13 -4.89
C GLU A 198 -10.09 -0.49 -4.42
N LEU A 199 -9.05 0.11 -5.00
CA LEU A 199 -7.66 -0.10 -4.59
C LEU A 199 -7.36 0.47 -3.20
N ALA A 200 -7.97 1.59 -2.81
CA ALA A 200 -7.86 2.15 -1.46
C ALA A 200 -8.65 1.29 -0.45
N THR A 201 -9.79 0.71 -0.85
CA THR A 201 -10.53 -0.26 -0.04
C THR A 201 -9.70 -1.53 0.13
N ALA A 202 -9.08 -2.05 -0.93
CA ALA A 202 -8.20 -3.22 -0.88
C ALA A 202 -6.93 -2.93 -0.05
N THR A 203 -6.29 -1.76 -0.22
CA THR A 203 -5.10 -1.38 0.55
C THR A 203 -5.42 -1.21 2.03
N GLN A 204 -6.57 -0.61 2.37
CA GLN A 204 -7.04 -0.55 3.75
C GLN A 204 -7.42 -1.92 4.27
N ALA A 205 -8.05 -2.77 3.47
CA ALA A 205 -8.30 -4.16 3.82
C ALA A 205 -6.98 -4.89 4.13
N SER A 206 -5.91 -4.68 3.34
CA SER A 206 -4.57 -5.18 3.66
C SER A 206 -3.96 -4.57 4.93
N ILE A 207 -4.35 -3.35 5.33
CA ILE A 207 -3.96 -2.77 6.63
C ILE A 207 -4.74 -3.41 7.79
N TYR A 208 -6.03 -3.72 7.62
CA TYR A 208 -6.83 -4.44 8.62
C TYR A 208 -6.47 -5.93 8.73
N LEU A 209 -6.14 -6.58 7.61
CA LEU A 209 -5.60 -7.94 7.59
C LEU A 209 -4.16 -7.96 8.11
N GLY A 210 -3.34 -6.98 7.73
CA GLY A 210 -2.01 -6.79 8.29
C GLY A 210 -2.08 -6.52 9.79
N SER A 211 -3.04 -5.73 10.26
CA SER A 211 -3.26 -5.57 11.70
C SER A 211 -3.67 -6.89 12.31
N TYR A 212 -4.59 -7.68 11.74
CA TYR A 212 -4.89 -9.06 12.15
C TYR A 212 -3.65 -9.97 12.20
N PHE A 213 -2.65 -9.80 11.34
CA PHE A 213 -1.40 -10.58 11.38
C PHE A 213 -0.33 -10.06 12.36
N PHE A 214 -0.26 -8.76 12.63
CA PHE A 214 0.65 -8.21 13.65
C PHE A 214 0.06 -8.31 15.07
N ALA A 215 -1.26 -8.32 15.13
CA ALA A 215 -2.12 -8.63 16.26
C ALA A 215 -2.00 -10.05 16.76
N VAL A 216 -1.86 -10.92 15.78
CA VAL A 216 -1.80 -12.34 15.91
C VAL A 216 -0.41 -12.71 15.34
N PRO A 217 0.71 -12.46 16.09
CA PRO A 217 1.91 -13.34 16.09
C PRO A 217 1.59 -14.72 16.68
N ILE A 218 0.36 -14.82 17.15
CA ILE A 218 -0.35 -15.96 17.66
C ILE A 218 -0.98 -16.83 16.52
N PRO A 219 -0.73 -16.75 15.17
CA PRO A 219 -1.57 -17.47 14.19
C PRO A 219 -1.13 -18.92 14.03
N PHE A 220 -0.10 -19.29 14.81
CA PHE A 220 0.32 -20.63 15.15
C PHE A 220 -0.26 -20.99 16.53
N VAL A 221 -0.13 -20.10 17.52
CA VAL A 221 -0.48 -20.34 18.93
C VAL A 221 -2.01 -20.39 19.20
N ASP A 222 -2.76 -19.36 18.80
CA ASP A 222 -4.20 -19.19 18.99
C ASP A 222 -4.95 -20.23 18.16
N THR A 223 -4.55 -20.40 16.90
CA THR A 223 -5.25 -21.24 15.91
C THR A 223 -5.32 -22.71 16.33
N TRP A 224 -4.29 -23.25 16.98
CA TRP A 224 -4.30 -24.62 17.48
C TRP A 224 -5.40 -24.88 18.53
N TYR A 225 -5.82 -23.87 19.32
CA TYR A 225 -6.66 -24.11 20.51
C TYR A 225 -7.77 -23.08 20.82
N HIS A 226 -7.87 -21.98 20.07
CA HIS A 226 -8.90 -20.95 20.25
C HIS A 226 -10.19 -21.31 19.49
N ASP A 227 -11.11 -21.97 20.19
CA ASP A 227 -12.30 -22.56 19.59
C ASP A 227 -13.49 -21.58 19.52
N TYR A 228 -13.69 -20.95 18.35
CA TYR A 228 -14.84 -20.08 18.10
C TYR A 228 -16.21 -20.78 18.18
N SER A 229 -16.27 -22.11 18.07
CA SER A 229 -17.55 -22.84 18.16
C SER A 229 -18.16 -22.79 19.57
N THR A 230 -17.33 -22.56 20.59
CA THR A 230 -17.77 -22.37 21.99
C THR A 230 -18.41 -21.00 22.27
N TYR A 231 -18.33 -20.04 21.35
CA TYR A 231 -18.95 -18.72 21.53
C TYR A 231 -20.45 -18.76 21.21
N GLU A 232 -21.24 -18.19 22.12
CA GLU A 232 -22.62 -17.79 21.83
C GLU A 232 -22.66 -16.53 20.95
N VAL A 233 -23.73 -16.36 20.16
CA VAL A 233 -23.92 -15.13 19.36
C VAL A 233 -24.12 -13.93 20.29
N GLY A 234 -23.27 -12.93 20.13
CA GLY A 234 -23.17 -11.76 20.98
C GLY A 234 -22.20 -11.91 22.16
N GLN A 235 -21.52 -13.04 22.29
CA GLN A 235 -20.44 -13.26 23.26
C GLN A 235 -19.09 -12.86 22.66
N GLY A 236 -18.18 -12.43 23.52
CA GLY A 236 -16.83 -12.04 23.16
C GLY A 236 -15.82 -12.20 24.29
N THR A 237 -14.55 -11.97 23.97
CA THR A 237 -13.41 -12.01 24.88
C THR A 237 -12.53 -10.80 24.65
N VAL A 238 -12.00 -10.23 25.74
CA VAL A 238 -10.93 -9.22 25.70
C VAL A 238 -9.67 -9.87 26.21
N TRP A 239 -8.67 -9.89 25.34
CA TRP A 239 -7.33 -10.35 25.61
C TRP A 239 -6.39 -9.17 25.84
N GLU A 240 -5.38 -9.42 26.66
CA GLU A 240 -4.29 -8.49 26.90
C GLU A 240 -2.97 -9.21 26.66
N PHE A 241 -2.11 -8.56 25.89
CA PHE A 241 -0.80 -9.07 25.49
C PHE A 241 0.29 -8.14 26.01
N THR A 242 1.33 -8.76 26.57
CA THR A 242 2.51 -8.09 27.14
C THR A 242 3.77 -8.81 26.66
N THR A 243 4.88 -8.08 26.60
CA THR A 243 6.19 -8.60 26.21
C THR A 243 7.27 -8.03 27.12
N THR A 244 8.40 -8.71 27.26
CA THR A 244 9.57 -8.21 28.00
C THR A 244 10.22 -6.99 27.36
N ASP A 245 10.08 -6.84 26.05
CA ASP A 245 10.95 -5.95 25.27
C ASP A 245 10.29 -4.59 24.99
N TYR A 246 8.99 -4.50 25.27
CA TYR A 246 8.17 -3.29 25.11
C TYR A 246 7.26 -3.12 26.32
N GLU A 247 7.21 -1.92 26.89
CA GLU A 247 6.28 -1.57 27.99
C GLU A 247 4.81 -1.46 27.52
N ASP A 248 4.57 -1.55 26.20
CA ASP A 248 3.26 -1.40 25.57
C ASP A 248 2.37 -2.63 25.80
N VAL A 249 1.21 -2.39 26.41
CA VAL A 249 0.16 -3.38 26.61
C VAL A 249 -0.80 -3.36 25.43
N VAL A 250 -0.95 -4.47 24.72
CA VAL A 250 -1.84 -4.56 23.56
C VAL A 250 -3.15 -5.24 23.95
N ARG A 251 -4.30 -4.62 23.67
CA ARG A 251 -5.63 -5.19 23.98
C ARG A 251 -6.44 -5.52 22.72
N VAL A 252 -7.06 -6.69 22.76
CA VAL A 252 -7.76 -7.30 21.62
C VAL A 252 -9.13 -7.79 22.06
N GLU A 253 -10.18 -7.18 21.55
CA GLU A 253 -11.54 -7.65 21.75
C GLU A 253 -12.01 -8.43 20.51
N ARG A 254 -12.49 -9.65 20.75
CA ARG A 254 -13.00 -10.61 19.74
C ARG A 254 -14.43 -10.99 20.09
N ALA A 255 -15.33 -11.10 19.13
CA ALA A 255 -16.70 -11.55 19.39
C ALA A 255 -17.34 -12.21 18.16
N VAL A 256 -18.25 -13.17 18.38
CA VAL A 256 -19.15 -13.67 17.34
C VAL A 256 -20.41 -12.80 17.36
N VAL A 257 -20.53 -11.86 16.40
CA VAL A 257 -21.61 -10.86 16.40
C VAL A 257 -22.85 -11.29 15.62
N ALA A 258 -22.74 -12.29 14.74
CA ALA A 258 -23.87 -12.96 14.12
C ALA A 258 -23.47 -14.37 13.62
N ARG A 259 -24.44 -15.28 13.51
CA ARG A 259 -24.32 -16.56 12.79
C ARG A 259 -25.56 -16.74 11.91
N ASP A 260 -25.38 -17.10 10.65
CA ASP A 260 -26.49 -17.26 9.69
C ASP A 260 -26.92 -18.73 9.53
N ALA A 261 -28.00 -18.95 8.76
CA ALA A 261 -28.59 -20.28 8.56
C ALA A 261 -27.70 -21.26 7.75
N SER A 262 -26.64 -20.78 7.10
CA SER A 262 -25.62 -21.63 6.45
C SER A 262 -24.50 -22.04 7.39
N GLY A 263 -24.50 -21.53 8.64
CA GLY A 263 -23.42 -21.73 9.61
C GLY A 263 -22.29 -20.71 9.49
N ALA A 264 -22.34 -19.80 8.51
CA ALA A 264 -21.35 -18.73 8.40
C ALA A 264 -21.49 -17.71 9.55
N GLU A 265 -20.36 -17.24 10.04
CA GLU A 265 -20.23 -16.37 11.20
C GLU A 265 -19.74 -14.98 10.79
N TRP A 266 -20.26 -13.96 11.44
CA TRP A 266 -19.61 -12.65 11.50
C TRP A 266 -18.85 -12.54 12.81
N ARG A 267 -17.53 -12.39 12.71
CA ARG A 267 -16.61 -12.23 13.83
C ARG A 267 -16.10 -10.80 13.85
N SER A 268 -16.25 -10.08 14.95
CA SER A 268 -15.69 -8.73 15.10
C SER A 268 -14.35 -8.76 15.81
N TYR A 269 -13.40 -7.99 15.31
CA TYR A 269 -12.09 -7.77 15.91
C TYR A 269 -11.92 -6.29 16.20
N ARG A 270 -11.48 -5.97 17.42
CA ARG A 270 -11.23 -4.60 17.86
C ARG A 270 -9.88 -4.51 18.54
N TRP A 271 -9.06 -3.64 17.99
CA TRP A 271 -7.74 -3.28 18.46
C TRP A 271 -7.83 -2.03 19.30
N VAL A 272 -7.29 -2.07 20.50
CA VAL A 272 -7.12 -0.87 21.33
C VAL A 272 -5.65 -0.80 21.71
N VAL A 273 -4.92 0.10 21.05
CA VAL A 273 -3.62 0.54 21.53
C VAL A 273 -3.89 1.56 22.64
N PRO A 274 -3.46 1.33 23.89
CA PRO A 274 -3.63 2.33 24.94
C PRO A 274 -2.89 3.61 24.58
N SER A 275 -3.52 4.76 24.82
CA SER A 275 -2.79 6.03 24.86
C SER A 275 -1.81 6.03 26.03
N GLU A 276 -0.77 6.89 25.99
CA GLU A 276 0.28 7.00 27.03
C GLU A 276 -0.28 7.13 28.47
N ASP A 277 -1.48 7.69 28.65
CA ASP A 277 -2.18 7.81 29.94
C ASP A 277 -2.82 6.50 30.48
N GLN A 278 -2.68 5.37 29.77
CA GLN A 278 -3.02 3.95 30.10
C GLN A 278 -4.41 3.61 30.69
N THR A 279 -5.27 4.59 30.98
CA THR A 279 -6.45 4.42 31.84
C THR A 279 -7.80 4.49 31.12
N ASP A 280 -7.86 5.09 29.93
CA ASP A 280 -9.07 5.16 29.10
C ASP A 280 -8.92 4.34 27.80
N LEU A 281 -9.98 3.63 27.42
CA LEU A 281 -10.07 2.83 26.19
C LEU A 281 -10.37 3.70 24.94
N THR A 282 -9.84 4.91 24.90
CA THR A 282 -10.09 5.93 23.87
C THR A 282 -8.89 6.17 22.94
N GLY A 283 -7.90 5.30 22.96
CA GLY A 283 -6.80 5.29 21.98
C GLY A 283 -7.27 4.95 20.56
N ASP A 284 -6.35 5.02 19.60
CA ASP A 284 -6.64 4.72 18.19
C ASP A 284 -7.18 3.28 18.05
N GLU A 285 -8.45 3.14 17.65
CA GLU A 285 -9.10 1.84 17.48
C GLU A 285 -9.12 1.36 16.03
N LEU A 286 -8.66 0.13 15.78
CA LEU A 286 -8.93 -0.58 14.52
C LEU A 286 -10.06 -1.59 14.77
N TYR A 287 -11.24 -1.30 14.24
CA TYR A 287 -12.41 -2.18 14.31
C TYR A 287 -12.79 -2.70 12.92
N PHE A 288 -12.98 -4.02 12.80
CA PHE A 288 -13.51 -4.66 11.62
C PHE A 288 -14.39 -5.88 11.96
N GLU A 289 -15.34 -6.20 11.09
CA GLU A 289 -16.09 -7.46 11.10
C GLU A 289 -15.64 -8.31 9.91
N LEU A 290 -15.34 -9.58 10.14
CA LEU A 290 -14.99 -10.56 9.14
C LEU A 290 -16.13 -11.59 9.01
N ARG A 291 -16.44 -12.03 7.79
CA ARG A 291 -17.34 -13.16 7.55
C ARG A 291 -16.54 -14.42 7.23
N VAL A 292 -16.71 -15.43 8.08
CA VAL A 292 -16.10 -16.76 7.96
C VAL A 292 -17.21 -17.76 7.67
N ASN A 293 -17.10 -18.50 6.56
CA ASN A 293 -18.06 -19.53 6.17
C ASN A 293 -17.89 -20.81 7.01
N ALA A 294 -18.87 -21.71 6.95
CA ALA A 294 -18.85 -22.97 7.69
C ALA A 294 -17.72 -23.94 7.27
N ASP A 295 -17.03 -23.67 6.15
CA ASP A 295 -15.85 -24.40 5.65
C ASP A 295 -14.51 -23.67 5.94
N GLY A 296 -14.55 -22.62 6.78
CA GLY A 296 -13.40 -21.78 7.10
C GLY A 296 -13.05 -20.73 6.05
N SER A 297 -13.71 -20.70 4.89
CA SER A 297 -13.39 -19.72 3.83
C SER A 297 -13.89 -18.31 4.19
N TRP A 298 -13.13 -17.29 3.77
CA TRP A 298 -13.46 -15.88 4.05
C TRP A 298 -14.03 -15.23 2.77
N ASP A 299 -15.24 -14.66 2.84
CA ASP A 299 -15.89 -14.02 1.67
C ASP A 299 -16.02 -12.50 1.77
N ARG A 300 -16.09 -11.93 2.98
CA ARG A 300 -16.25 -10.48 3.21
C ARG A 300 -15.52 -9.99 4.45
N MET A 301 -15.08 -8.74 4.40
CA MET A 301 -14.68 -7.95 5.56
C MET A 301 -15.34 -6.57 5.53
N ARG A 302 -15.77 -6.07 6.68
CA ARG A 302 -16.31 -4.73 6.89
C ARG A 302 -15.43 -3.96 7.84
N PHE A 303 -15.13 -2.71 7.54
CA PHE A 303 -14.27 -1.87 8.38
C PHE A 303 -14.68 -0.40 8.28
N VAL A 304 -14.14 0.44 9.16
CA VAL A 304 -14.28 1.90 9.03
C VAL A 304 -13.17 2.40 8.11
N ASP A 305 -13.52 3.00 6.98
CA ASP A 305 -12.56 3.63 6.07
C ASP A 305 -11.81 4.77 6.81
N LEU A 306 -10.48 4.65 6.89
CA LEU A 306 -9.58 5.49 7.67
C LEU A 306 -9.54 6.95 7.17
N PHE A 307 -9.95 7.21 5.94
CA PHE A 307 -9.91 8.54 5.32
C PHE A 307 -11.25 9.29 5.41
N SER A 308 -12.36 8.57 5.42
CA SER A 308 -13.72 9.13 5.38
C SER A 308 -14.54 8.87 6.65
N GLY A 309 -14.10 7.97 7.53
CA GLY A 309 -14.80 7.57 8.76
C GLY A 309 -16.11 6.80 8.49
N ARG A 310 -16.30 6.25 7.29
CA ARG A 310 -17.53 5.56 6.87
C ARG A 310 -17.33 4.04 6.83
N PRO A 311 -18.39 3.24 7.03
CA PRO A 311 -18.36 1.81 6.72
C PRO A 311 -17.93 1.54 5.27
N ALA A 312 -16.99 0.63 5.10
CA ALA A 312 -16.59 0.02 3.84
C ALA A 312 -16.77 -1.51 3.93
N GLU A 313 -17.03 -2.17 2.81
CA GLU A 313 -17.05 -3.63 2.69
C GLU A 313 -16.07 -4.04 1.57
N TYR A 314 -15.11 -4.91 1.90
CA TYR A 314 -14.23 -5.59 0.96
C TYR A 314 -14.78 -7.00 0.74
N ILE A 315 -14.90 -7.40 -0.53
CA ILE A 315 -15.33 -8.73 -0.94
C ILE A 315 -14.08 -9.46 -1.42
N PHE A 316 -13.79 -10.61 -0.82
CA PHE A 316 -12.68 -11.45 -1.24
C PHE A 316 -13.04 -12.14 -2.56
N GLU A 317 -12.22 -11.97 -3.60
CA GLU A 317 -12.42 -12.72 -4.85
C GLU A 317 -12.08 -14.21 -4.62
N PRO A 318 -12.89 -15.16 -5.14
CA PRO A 318 -12.58 -16.57 -5.05
C PRO A 318 -11.23 -16.89 -5.73
N GLY A 319 -10.27 -17.42 -4.97
CA GLY A 319 -8.91 -17.67 -5.46
C GLY A 319 -7.98 -16.44 -5.46
N ALA A 320 -8.39 -15.31 -4.86
CA ALA A 320 -7.44 -14.26 -4.53
C ALA A 320 -6.43 -14.78 -3.50
N ARG A 321 -5.14 -14.53 -3.72
CA ARG A 321 -4.05 -15.00 -2.85
C ARG A 321 -4.28 -14.65 -1.37
N ASP A 322 -4.80 -13.45 -1.09
CA ASP A 322 -5.10 -13.02 0.27
C ASP A 322 -6.18 -13.94 0.89
N ALA A 323 -7.27 -14.19 0.15
CA ALA A 323 -8.36 -15.08 0.57
C ALA A 323 -7.90 -16.53 0.73
N GLU A 324 -7.03 -17.02 -0.16
CA GLU A 324 -6.44 -18.37 -0.07
C GLU A 324 -5.55 -18.51 1.15
N VAL A 325 -4.66 -17.56 1.42
CA VAL A 325 -3.79 -17.57 2.62
C VAL A 325 -4.63 -17.51 3.90
N MET A 326 -5.66 -16.66 3.96
CA MET A 326 -6.55 -16.62 5.12
C MET A 326 -7.34 -17.92 5.31
N THR A 327 -7.88 -18.47 4.21
CA THR A 327 -8.64 -19.73 4.24
C THR A 327 -7.75 -20.90 4.63
N LEU A 328 -6.50 -20.96 4.19
CA LEU A 328 -5.54 -22.00 4.58
C LEU A 328 -5.26 -21.94 6.09
N LEU A 329 -4.96 -20.76 6.64
CA LEU A 329 -4.70 -20.61 8.08
C LEU A 329 -5.93 -20.94 8.94
N GLU A 330 -7.12 -20.51 8.53
CA GLU A 330 -8.37 -20.87 9.21
C GLU A 330 -8.69 -22.36 9.06
N GLN A 331 -8.35 -22.99 7.94
CA GLN A 331 -8.51 -24.43 7.74
C GLN A 331 -7.48 -25.26 8.53
N GLU A 332 -6.24 -24.80 8.66
CA GLU A 332 -5.23 -25.40 9.54
C GLU A 332 -5.64 -25.30 11.02
N ALA A 333 -6.29 -24.19 11.42
CA ALA A 333 -6.91 -24.04 12.72
C ALA A 333 -8.09 -25.02 12.92
N LEU A 334 -9.04 -25.04 11.98
CA LEU A 334 -10.26 -25.85 12.06
C LEU A 334 -10.02 -27.37 11.91
N GLN A 335 -9.00 -27.76 11.15
CA GLN A 335 -8.59 -29.16 11.01
C GLN A 335 -7.68 -29.61 12.17
N GLY A 336 -7.23 -28.67 13.02
CA GLY A 336 -6.40 -28.93 14.18
C GLY A 336 -5.08 -29.56 13.79
N THR A 337 -4.30 -28.89 12.93
CA THR A 337 -2.99 -29.37 12.49
C THR A 337 -2.14 -29.73 13.69
N ASP A 338 -1.87 -31.03 13.87
CA ASP A 338 -1.19 -31.54 15.05
C ASP A 338 0.22 -30.92 15.12
N PRO A 339 0.61 -30.25 16.23
CA PRO A 339 1.96 -29.72 16.37
C PRO A 339 3.04 -30.81 16.21
N GLU A 340 2.73 -32.07 16.53
CA GLU A 340 3.63 -33.20 16.29
C GLU A 340 3.85 -33.50 14.80
N GLU A 341 2.86 -33.27 13.93
CA GLU A 341 3.03 -33.36 12.46
C GLU A 341 3.86 -32.21 11.89
N GLN A 342 3.87 -31.05 12.55
CA GLN A 342 4.76 -29.93 12.23
C GLN A 342 6.18 -30.10 12.81
N GLY A 343 6.42 -31.17 13.57
CA GLY A 343 7.72 -31.50 14.15
C GLY A 343 7.99 -30.93 15.53
N PHE A 344 6.99 -30.35 16.20
CA PHE A 344 7.09 -29.92 17.60
C PHE A 344 6.84 -31.06 18.58
N ARG A 345 7.23 -30.90 19.85
CA ARG A 345 6.83 -31.82 20.93
C ARG A 345 5.72 -31.21 21.77
N VAL A 346 4.60 -31.94 21.93
CA VAL A 346 3.50 -31.54 22.82
C VAL A 346 3.68 -32.20 24.20
N GLU A 347 3.71 -31.40 25.26
CA GLU A 347 3.90 -31.85 26.64
C GLU A 347 2.70 -31.52 27.52
N SER A 348 1.87 -32.49 27.88
CA SER A 348 0.85 -32.26 28.92
C SER A 348 1.51 -32.01 30.28
N ARG A 349 1.19 -30.85 30.89
CA ARG A 349 1.64 -30.40 32.21
C ARG A 349 0.56 -30.57 33.28
N GLY A 350 -0.51 -31.30 32.96
CA GLY A 350 -1.62 -31.65 33.85
C GLY A 350 -2.67 -30.55 34.01
N ARG A 351 -3.67 -30.80 34.85
CA ARG A 351 -4.73 -29.82 35.16
C ARG A 351 -4.34 -28.92 36.33
N VAL A 352 -4.61 -27.63 36.19
CA VAL A 352 -4.30 -26.59 37.17
C VAL A 352 -5.49 -25.65 37.34
N ARG A 353 -5.76 -25.24 38.59
CA ARG A 353 -6.70 -24.16 38.84
C ARG A 353 -5.98 -22.82 38.62
N HIS A 354 -6.36 -22.11 37.57
CA HIS A 354 -5.67 -20.89 37.14
C HIS A 354 -6.58 -19.67 37.25
N THR A 355 -6.00 -18.53 37.67
CA THR A 355 -6.71 -17.26 37.80
C THR A 355 -6.11 -16.26 36.82
N VAL A 356 -6.98 -15.65 36.04
CA VAL A 356 -6.74 -14.49 35.16
C VAL A 356 -7.77 -13.41 35.52
N ASP A 357 -7.63 -12.20 34.98
CA ASP A 357 -8.53 -11.09 35.33
C ASP A 357 -10.01 -11.37 34.99
N ALA A 358 -10.30 -12.22 33.99
CA ALA A 358 -11.67 -12.64 33.67
C ALA A 358 -12.28 -13.61 34.68
N GLY A 359 -11.49 -14.30 35.51
CA GLY A 359 -12.00 -15.33 36.43
C GLY A 359 -10.98 -16.41 36.85
N THR A 360 -11.48 -17.42 37.56
CA THR A 360 -10.69 -18.60 37.96
C THR A 360 -11.29 -19.86 37.37
N TYR A 361 -10.46 -20.62 36.66
CA TYR A 361 -10.85 -21.74 35.81
C TYR A 361 -10.06 -23.02 36.16
N ASP A 362 -10.64 -24.19 35.96
CA ASP A 362 -9.96 -25.49 36.16
C ASP A 362 -9.38 -26.00 34.81
N ALA A 363 -8.29 -25.37 34.39
CA ALA A 363 -7.67 -25.50 33.07
C ALA A 363 -6.77 -26.75 32.91
N GLU A 364 -6.67 -27.27 31.69
CA GLU A 364 -5.56 -28.11 31.26
C GLU A 364 -4.38 -27.24 30.82
N ARG A 365 -3.17 -27.59 31.27
CA ARG A 365 -1.92 -26.93 30.87
C ARG A 365 -1.09 -27.89 30.04
N PHE A 366 -0.55 -27.40 28.93
CA PHE A 366 0.46 -28.10 28.15
C PHE A 366 1.46 -27.10 27.56
N ALA A 367 2.57 -27.61 27.03
CA ALA A 367 3.53 -26.82 26.30
C ALA A 367 3.80 -27.42 24.92
N ILE A 368 4.07 -26.55 23.96
CA ILE A 368 4.65 -26.90 22.66
C ILE A 368 6.10 -26.46 22.71
N VAL A 369 7.01 -27.40 22.50
CA VAL A 369 8.46 -27.21 22.63
C VAL A 369 9.09 -27.47 21.26
N ASP A 370 9.92 -26.55 20.77
CA ASP A 370 10.74 -26.84 19.60
C ASP A 370 11.76 -27.94 19.94
N VAL A 371 11.95 -28.86 19.00
CA VAL A 371 12.93 -29.95 19.07
C VAL A 371 13.90 -29.92 17.89
N SER A 372 13.91 -28.83 17.12
CA SER A 372 14.92 -28.57 16.11
C SER A 372 16.29 -28.31 16.75
N ASP A 373 17.39 -28.64 16.05
CA ASP A 373 18.75 -28.28 16.47
C ASP A 373 19.07 -26.78 16.23
N SER A 374 18.05 -25.91 16.29
CA SER A 374 18.18 -24.45 16.12
C SER A 374 18.86 -23.83 17.35
N PRO A 375 19.67 -22.77 17.22
CA PRO A 375 20.11 -21.98 18.37
C PRO A 375 18.98 -21.16 19.02
N GLU A 376 17.81 -21.08 18.38
CA GLU A 376 16.62 -20.35 18.83
C GLU A 376 15.60 -21.31 19.45
N ASP A 377 15.91 -21.83 20.64
CA ASP A 377 14.95 -22.60 21.44
C ASP A 377 13.74 -21.72 21.79
N PHE A 378 12.52 -22.21 21.52
CA PHE A 378 11.28 -21.61 22.04
C PHE A 378 10.33 -22.65 22.65
N GLU A 379 9.61 -22.22 23.67
CA GLU A 379 8.54 -22.95 24.34
C GLU A 379 7.29 -22.07 24.39
N ILE A 380 6.13 -22.64 24.09
CA ILE A 380 4.82 -21.98 24.23
C ILE A 380 3.95 -22.80 25.18
N GLU A 381 3.61 -22.23 26.33
CA GLU A 381 2.63 -22.79 27.26
C GLU A 381 1.21 -22.31 26.98
N PHE A 382 0.27 -23.23 27.11
CA PHE A 382 -1.16 -23.00 26.94
C PHE A 382 -1.93 -23.36 28.20
N TYR A 383 -3.02 -22.63 28.44
CA TYR A 383 -3.99 -22.92 29.49
C TYR A 383 -5.38 -22.94 28.87
N LEU A 384 -6.01 -24.12 28.80
CA LEU A 384 -7.34 -24.32 28.21
C LEU A 384 -8.38 -24.69 29.27
N ALA A 385 -9.51 -23.99 29.29
CA ALA A 385 -10.64 -24.24 30.18
C ALA A 385 -11.94 -24.37 29.37
N ASP A 386 -12.63 -25.51 29.50
CA ASP A 386 -13.82 -25.81 28.69
C ASP A 386 -15.04 -24.92 29.00
N ASP A 387 -15.00 -24.16 30.10
CA ASP A 387 -16.01 -23.18 30.53
C ASP A 387 -15.67 -21.72 30.15
N ALA A 388 -14.54 -21.48 29.48
CA ALA A 388 -14.17 -20.19 28.91
C ALA A 388 -14.53 -20.13 27.41
N PRO A 389 -15.15 -19.04 26.90
CA PRO A 389 -15.34 -18.84 25.46
C PRO A 389 -14.00 -18.76 24.74
N GLY A 390 -13.83 -19.56 23.69
CA GLY A 390 -12.55 -19.77 23.01
C GLY A 390 -11.66 -20.83 23.63
N ARG A 391 -12.03 -21.38 24.80
CA ARG A 391 -11.28 -22.34 25.63
C ARG A 391 -9.92 -21.85 26.15
N LEU A 392 -9.12 -21.17 25.33
CA LEU A 392 -7.87 -20.54 25.77
C LEU A 392 -8.17 -19.47 26.84
N ILE A 393 -7.42 -19.47 27.95
CA ILE A 393 -7.47 -18.41 28.98
C ILE A 393 -6.12 -17.70 29.19
N ARG A 394 -5.01 -18.35 28.81
CA ARG A 394 -3.67 -17.78 28.87
C ARG A 394 -2.73 -18.51 27.91
N THR A 395 -1.81 -17.76 27.32
CA THR A 395 -0.64 -18.24 26.57
C THR A 395 0.62 -17.57 27.09
N ILE A 396 1.73 -18.31 27.15
CA ILE A 396 3.05 -17.79 27.51
C ILE A 396 4.06 -18.36 26.50
N MET A 397 4.67 -17.50 25.69
CA MET A 397 5.78 -17.87 24.83
C MET A 397 7.09 -17.36 25.44
N THR A 398 8.09 -18.22 25.52
CA THR A 398 9.43 -17.90 26.00
C THR A 398 10.45 -18.46 25.02
N GLY A 399 11.46 -17.67 24.67
CA GLY A 399 12.55 -18.12 23.81
C GLY A 399 13.77 -17.22 23.93
N THR A 400 14.70 -17.38 22.99
CA THR A 400 15.91 -16.55 22.89
C THR A 400 16.01 -15.93 21.50
N GLU A 401 16.21 -14.61 21.40
CA GLU A 401 16.43 -13.88 20.16
C GLU A 401 17.74 -13.10 20.27
N ASP A 402 18.64 -13.21 19.29
CA ASP A 402 20.01 -12.65 19.31
C ASP A 402 20.86 -12.99 20.57
N GLY A 403 20.46 -14.03 21.33
CA GLY A 403 21.09 -14.45 22.57
C GLY A 403 20.51 -13.84 23.85
N GLU A 404 19.51 -12.95 23.73
CA GLU A 404 18.76 -12.38 24.86
C GLU A 404 17.42 -13.12 25.04
N PRO A 405 16.97 -13.37 26.28
CA PRO A 405 15.72 -14.07 26.54
C PRO A 405 14.51 -13.13 26.37
N TYR A 406 13.57 -13.51 25.51
CA TYR A 406 12.29 -12.82 25.38
C TYR A 406 11.15 -13.62 26.01
N ARG A 407 10.10 -12.91 26.44
CA ARG A 407 8.86 -13.52 26.91
C ARG A 407 7.66 -12.71 26.46
N PHE A 408 6.74 -13.37 25.76
CA PHE A 408 5.43 -12.86 25.38
C PHE A 408 4.35 -13.56 26.19
N GLU A 409 3.38 -12.81 26.71
CA GLU A 409 2.28 -13.34 27.52
C GLU A 409 0.95 -12.76 27.06
N GLY A 410 -0.01 -13.64 26.78
CA GLY A 410 -1.40 -13.29 26.49
C GLY A 410 -2.34 -13.83 27.56
N GLN A 411 -3.23 -13.00 28.10
CA GLN A 411 -4.20 -13.40 29.12
C GLN A 411 -5.63 -12.93 28.81
N LEU A 412 -6.62 -13.75 29.18
CA LEU A 412 -8.03 -13.41 29.09
C LEU A 412 -8.43 -12.47 30.24
N VAL A 413 -8.69 -11.20 29.91
CA VAL A 413 -8.99 -10.14 30.89
C VAL A 413 -10.50 -9.96 31.12
N ARG A 414 -11.33 -10.21 30.11
CA ARG A 414 -12.79 -10.04 30.24
C ARG A 414 -13.56 -10.92 29.26
N ILE A 415 -14.67 -11.51 29.71
CA ILE A 415 -15.71 -12.05 28.83
C ILE A 415 -16.76 -10.96 28.62
N THR A 416 -17.12 -10.68 27.36
CA THR A 416 -18.14 -9.68 26.99
C THR A 416 -19.40 -10.34 26.46
N THR A 417 -20.53 -9.67 26.63
CA THR A 417 -21.86 -10.14 26.20
C THR A 417 -22.67 -8.99 25.63
N GLY A 418 -23.63 -9.28 24.75
CA GLY A 418 -24.42 -8.27 24.05
C GLY A 418 -23.68 -7.56 22.91
N ASN A 419 -22.56 -8.13 22.43
CA ASN A 419 -21.83 -7.62 21.28
C ASN A 419 -22.73 -7.71 20.02
N GLY A 420 -23.01 -6.57 19.41
CA GLY A 420 -23.81 -6.49 18.17
C GLY A 420 -22.94 -6.18 16.96
N ARG A 421 -23.54 -6.33 15.77
CA ARG A 421 -22.96 -5.78 14.54
C ARG A 421 -22.88 -4.26 14.64
N ARG A 422 -21.77 -3.67 14.21
CA ARG A 422 -21.53 -2.22 14.14
C ARG A 422 -21.78 -1.66 12.73
N PHE A 423 -21.89 -2.52 11.72
CA PHE A 423 -22.04 -2.20 10.29
C PHE A 423 -23.35 -2.72 9.66
#